data_AF-A0A7R9QJ97-F1
#
_entry.id   AF-A0A7R9QJ97-F1
#
_cell.length_a   1.000
_cell.length_b   1.000
_cell.length_c   1.000
_cell.angle_alpha   90.00
_cell.angle_beta   90.00
_cell.angle_gamma   90.00
#
_symmetry.space_group_name_H-M   'P 1'
#
loop_
_entity.id
_entity.type
_entity.pdbx_description
1 polymer ?
#
loop_
_entity_poly.entity_id
_entity_poly.type
_entity_poly.pdbx_seq_one_letter_code
_entity_poly.pdbx_strand_id
1 'polypeptide(L)'
;MADKSEFVSLEDSLQRNVSSREELKEVKRLLYGKELTELKIPSEALEISKKKSFEIKGYVFSAQSEQTRKPAQHKSYSNKTGVDVAISSSPYAMPFAFCTRERLPWIELAESAETGPTTTFLQEIARMNDMVIVSPILERDETHGDILWNTAVVISNSGQVLGKSRKNHIPRVGDFNENLLL
;
A
#
# COMPACT_ATOMS: atom_id res chain seq x y z
N MET A 1 -20.55 12.51 -30.36
CA MET A 1 -19.12 12.17 -30.50
C MET A 1 -18.42 12.66 -29.24
N ALA A 2 -18.23 11.79 -28.26
CA ALA A 2 -17.45 12.13 -27.07
C ALA A 2 -15.98 11.83 -27.40
N ASP A 3 -15.30 12.81 -27.96
CA ASP A 3 -13.87 12.72 -28.28
C ASP A 3 -13.13 13.85 -27.56
N LYS A 4 -12.68 13.51 -26.36
CA LYS A 4 -11.48 14.05 -25.70
C LYS A 4 -10.92 12.88 -24.92
N SER A 5 -9.75 12.39 -25.31
CA SER A 5 -9.05 11.29 -24.62
C SER A 5 -9.03 11.56 -23.12
N GLU A 6 -9.72 10.73 -22.34
CA GLU A 6 -9.75 10.85 -20.88
C GLU A 6 -8.33 10.81 -20.31
N PHE A 7 -8.05 11.60 -19.28
CA PHE A 7 -6.75 11.58 -18.62
C PHE A 7 -6.63 10.28 -17.83
N VAL A 8 -5.76 9.37 -18.28
CA VAL A 8 -5.52 8.07 -17.63
C VAL A 8 -4.44 8.20 -16.55
N SER A 9 -3.25 8.65 -16.93
CA SER A 9 -2.14 8.90 -16.03
C SER A 9 -1.27 10.06 -16.51
N LEU A 10 -0.47 10.62 -15.59
CA LEU A 10 0.50 11.66 -15.93
C LEU A 10 1.53 11.11 -16.92
N GLU A 11 1.99 9.89 -16.70
CA GLU A 11 2.96 9.19 -17.53
C GLU A 11 2.45 9.01 -18.96
N ASP A 12 1.22 8.54 -19.14
CA ASP A 12 0.60 8.35 -20.46
C ASP A 12 0.37 9.70 -21.17
N SER A 13 0.01 10.73 -20.42
CA SER A 13 -0.17 12.07 -20.97
C SER A 13 1.16 12.65 -21.46
N LEU A 14 2.23 12.53 -20.66
CA LEU A 14 3.56 12.98 -21.04
C LEU A 14 4.08 12.22 -22.27
N GLN A 15 3.91 10.90 -22.32
CA GLN A 15 4.34 10.08 -23.45
C GLN A 15 3.58 10.39 -24.74
N ARG A 16 2.29 10.72 -24.66
CA ARG A 16 1.48 11.05 -25.85
C ARG A 16 1.75 12.44 -26.40
N ASN A 17 2.09 13.41 -25.54
CA ASN A 17 2.14 14.82 -25.90
C ASN A 17 3.56 15.39 -26.02
N VAL A 18 4.58 14.72 -25.48
CA VAL A 18 5.99 15.15 -25.61
C VAL A 18 6.68 14.27 -26.66
N SER A 19 6.78 14.80 -27.88
CA SER A 19 7.29 14.05 -29.04
C SER A 19 8.80 13.81 -29.02
N SER A 20 9.57 14.71 -28.40
CA SER A 20 11.02 14.58 -28.29
C SER A 20 11.40 13.67 -27.12
N ARG A 21 12.18 12.63 -27.39
CA ARG A 21 12.63 11.69 -26.34
C ARG A 21 13.54 12.38 -25.34
N GLU A 22 14.38 13.29 -25.81
CA GLU A 22 15.29 14.10 -25.00
C GLU A 22 14.52 15.06 -24.10
N GLU A 23 13.49 15.73 -24.63
CA GLU A 23 12.62 16.59 -23.83
C GLU A 23 11.82 15.78 -22.81
N LEU A 24 11.24 14.64 -23.20
CA LEU A 24 10.51 13.78 -22.27
C LEU A 24 11.41 13.29 -21.13
N LYS A 25 12.66 12.96 -21.44
CA LYS A 25 13.66 12.57 -20.43
C LYS A 25 13.95 13.73 -19.48
N GLU A 26 14.13 14.94 -19.98
CA GLU A 26 14.41 16.12 -19.16
C GLU A 26 13.21 16.52 -18.30
N VAL A 27 11.99 16.47 -18.85
CA VAL A 27 10.75 16.68 -18.09
C VAL A 27 10.61 15.67 -16.96
N LYS A 28 10.81 14.38 -17.25
CA LYS A 28 10.80 13.33 -16.21
C LYS A 28 11.88 13.56 -15.16
N ARG A 29 13.06 14.04 -15.55
CA ARG A 29 14.15 14.37 -14.62
C ARG A 29 13.76 15.50 -13.67
N LEU A 30 13.09 16.53 -14.18
CA LEU A 30 12.63 17.66 -13.37
C LEU A 30 11.48 17.29 -12.44
N LEU A 31 10.53 16.48 -12.90
CA LEU A 31 9.35 16.08 -12.10
C LEU A 31 9.67 15.00 -11.06
N TYR A 32 10.42 13.96 -11.45
CA TYR A 32 10.63 12.76 -10.63
C TYR A 32 12.08 12.60 -10.13
N GLY A 33 13.01 13.42 -10.62
CA GLY A 33 14.43 13.31 -10.28
C GLY A 33 15.18 12.33 -11.17
N LYS A 34 15.57 11.16 -10.63
CA LYS A 34 16.38 10.18 -11.37
C LYS A 34 15.49 9.23 -12.17
N GLU A 35 15.88 8.95 -13.42
CA GLU A 35 15.27 7.88 -14.21
C GLU A 35 15.53 6.52 -13.56
N LEU A 36 14.46 5.79 -13.25
CA LEU A 36 14.52 4.50 -12.57
C LEU A 36 14.60 3.37 -13.59
N THR A 37 15.34 2.31 -13.23
CA THR A 37 15.37 1.07 -14.01
C THR A 37 14.14 0.24 -13.70
N GLU A 38 13.45 -0.25 -14.73
CA GLU A 38 12.34 -1.18 -14.55
C GLU A 38 12.80 -2.53 -14.01
N LEU A 39 12.05 -3.06 -13.05
CA LEU A 39 12.27 -4.40 -12.50
C LEU A 39 11.57 -5.41 -13.40
N LYS A 40 12.31 -6.44 -13.84
CA LYS A 40 11.71 -7.58 -14.53
C LYS A 40 10.82 -8.37 -13.56
N ILE A 41 9.52 -8.28 -13.76
CA ILE A 41 8.50 -9.00 -12.99
C ILE A 41 8.38 -10.44 -13.54
N PRO A 42 8.26 -11.48 -12.68
CA PRO A 42 8.01 -12.85 -13.12
C PRO A 42 6.74 -12.97 -13.99
N SER A 43 6.79 -13.80 -15.02
CA SER A 43 5.66 -14.03 -15.94
C SER A 43 4.40 -14.49 -15.21
N GLU A 44 4.55 -15.32 -14.20
CA GLU A 44 3.48 -15.86 -13.38
C GLU A 44 2.70 -14.74 -12.68
N ALA A 45 3.40 -13.73 -12.16
CA ALA A 45 2.78 -12.57 -11.53
C ALA A 45 2.03 -11.69 -12.54
N LEU A 46 2.58 -11.52 -13.75
CA LEU A 46 1.92 -10.80 -14.84
C LEU A 46 0.65 -11.52 -15.32
N GLU A 47 0.66 -12.84 -15.40
CA GLU A 47 -0.53 -13.61 -15.77
C GLU A 47 -1.62 -13.53 -14.69
N ILE A 48 -1.24 -13.54 -13.41
CA ILE A 48 -2.17 -13.31 -12.31
C ILE A 48 -2.76 -11.89 -12.41
N SER A 49 -1.94 -10.86 -12.66
CA SER A 49 -2.39 -9.48 -12.72
C SER A 49 -3.38 -9.25 -13.86
N LYS A 50 -3.12 -9.83 -15.05
CA LYS A 50 -4.05 -9.83 -16.18
C LYS A 50 -5.36 -10.56 -15.85
N LYS A 51 -5.27 -11.77 -15.28
CA LYS A 51 -6.44 -12.59 -14.94
C LYS A 51 -7.32 -11.94 -13.88
N LYS A 52 -6.73 -11.18 -12.96
CA LYS A 52 -7.40 -10.50 -11.85
C LYS A 52 -7.64 -9.01 -12.10
N SER A 53 -7.33 -8.53 -13.30
CA SER A 53 -7.56 -7.15 -13.75
C SER A 53 -6.96 -6.09 -12.82
N PHE A 54 -5.70 -6.28 -12.41
CA PHE A 54 -4.94 -5.24 -11.69
C PHE A 54 -3.60 -4.96 -12.37
N GLU A 55 -3.09 -3.74 -12.20
CA GLU A 55 -1.81 -3.31 -12.73
C GLU A 55 -0.65 -3.74 -11.81
N ILE A 56 0.46 -4.16 -12.39
CA ILE A 56 1.70 -4.40 -11.66
C ILE A 56 2.86 -3.73 -12.39
N LYS A 57 3.61 -2.90 -11.66
CA LYS A 57 4.81 -2.20 -12.11
C LYS A 57 5.91 -2.37 -11.06
N GLY A 58 7.16 -2.45 -11.50
CA GLY A 58 8.30 -2.64 -10.62
C GLY A 58 9.45 -1.76 -11.04
N TYR A 59 10.11 -1.12 -10.07
CA TYR A 59 11.22 -0.19 -10.29
C TYR A 59 12.36 -0.48 -9.32
N VAL A 60 13.59 -0.16 -9.73
CA VAL A 60 14.80 -0.39 -8.92
C VAL A 60 15.40 0.94 -8.50
N PHE A 61 15.50 1.12 -7.18
CA PHE A 61 16.33 2.17 -6.57
C PHE A 61 17.69 1.57 -6.21
N SER A 62 18.74 2.04 -6.86
CA SER A 62 20.12 1.58 -6.62
C SER A 62 20.91 2.57 -5.79
N ALA A 63 21.81 2.03 -4.96
CA ALA A 63 22.82 2.78 -4.22
C ALA A 63 24.22 2.42 -4.72
N GLN A 64 25.19 3.33 -4.51
CA GLN A 64 26.60 3.03 -4.76
C GLN A 64 27.11 1.98 -3.76
N SER A 65 28.14 1.23 -4.15
CA SER A 65 28.75 0.24 -3.26
C SER A 65 29.49 0.94 -2.13
N GLU A 66 29.25 0.48 -0.90
CA GLU A 66 29.97 0.93 0.29
C GLU A 66 31.19 0.05 0.54
N GLN A 67 32.25 0.62 1.12
CA GLN A 67 33.50 -0.11 1.38
C GLN A 67 33.35 -1.16 2.48
N THR A 68 32.55 -0.87 3.51
CA THR A 68 32.48 -1.66 4.75
C THR A 68 31.17 -2.43 4.89
N ARG A 69 30.15 -2.10 4.08
CA ARG A 69 28.82 -2.69 4.18
C ARG A 69 28.43 -3.33 2.86
N LYS A 70 27.93 -4.57 2.95
CA LYS A 70 27.28 -5.21 1.80
C LYS A 70 25.98 -4.47 1.46
N PRO A 71 25.60 -4.39 0.18
CA PRO A 71 24.31 -3.83 -0.20
C PRO A 71 23.17 -4.53 0.55
N ALA A 72 22.38 -3.76 1.30
CA ALA A 72 21.16 -4.27 1.92
C ALA A 72 20.05 -4.34 0.87
N GLN A 73 20.12 -5.37 0.03
CA GLN A 73 19.07 -5.67 -0.92
C GLN A 73 17.94 -6.39 -0.19
N HIS A 74 16.79 -5.73 -0.12
CA HIS A 74 15.56 -6.35 0.34
C HIS A 74 14.89 -6.94 -0.90
N LYS A 75 15.22 -8.21 -1.17
CA LYS A 75 14.46 -9.11 -2.03
C LYS A 75 14.52 -10.51 -1.42
N SER A 76 13.41 -10.98 -0.85
CA SER A 76 13.27 -12.37 -0.43
C SER A 76 13.30 -13.27 -1.67
N TYR A 77 14.35 -14.07 -1.78
CA TYR A 77 14.48 -15.12 -2.80
C TYR A 77 13.59 -16.35 -2.51
N SER A 78 12.91 -16.39 -1.35
CA SER A 78 11.95 -17.44 -0.96
C SER A 78 10.57 -17.21 -1.59
N ASN A 79 10.22 -15.95 -1.89
CA ASN A 79 8.90 -15.58 -2.38
C ASN A 79 8.83 -15.62 -3.90
N LYS A 80 7.82 -16.32 -4.44
CA LYS A 80 7.53 -16.38 -5.89
C LYS A 80 7.37 -15.00 -6.54
N THR A 81 7.13 -13.96 -5.75
CA THR A 81 6.95 -12.57 -6.17
C THR A 81 8.16 -11.66 -5.88
N GLY A 82 9.12 -12.09 -5.04
CA GLY A 82 10.27 -11.28 -4.63
C GLY A 82 9.94 -10.07 -3.73
N VAL A 83 8.80 -10.10 -3.03
CA VAL A 83 8.34 -9.04 -2.12
C VAL A 83 8.65 -9.42 -0.66
N ASP A 84 9.30 -8.52 0.08
CA ASP A 84 9.60 -8.68 1.52
C ASP A 84 8.62 -7.99 2.45
N VAL A 85 8.03 -6.89 1.98
CA VAL A 85 7.10 -6.05 2.74
C VAL A 85 5.91 -5.70 1.85
N ALA A 86 4.70 -6.03 2.30
CA ALA A 86 3.45 -5.63 1.66
C ALA A 86 2.67 -4.66 2.56
N ILE A 87 2.07 -3.65 1.93
CA ILE A 87 1.29 -2.61 2.61
C ILE A 87 -0.04 -2.45 1.87
N SER A 88 -1.15 -2.52 2.60
CA SER A 88 -2.49 -2.26 2.07
C SER A 88 -2.86 -0.78 2.16
N SER A 89 -3.85 -0.35 1.37
CA SER A 89 -4.46 0.98 1.52
C SER A 89 -5.19 1.12 2.86
N SER A 90 -5.47 2.36 3.28
CA SER A 90 -6.02 2.65 4.60
C SER A 90 -7.42 3.26 4.55
N PRO A 91 -8.40 2.72 5.30
CA PRO A 91 -8.57 1.31 5.67
C PRO A 91 -9.09 0.50 4.47
N TYR A 92 -8.56 -0.70 4.21
CA TYR A 92 -8.94 -1.49 3.03
C TYR A 92 -10.12 -2.45 3.27
N ALA A 93 -10.32 -2.88 4.52
CA ALA A 93 -11.34 -3.87 4.89
C ALA A 93 -12.76 -3.28 4.99
N MET A 94 -12.91 -1.98 4.75
CA MET A 94 -14.20 -1.27 4.78
C MET A 94 -14.26 -0.22 3.67
N PRO A 95 -15.47 0.14 3.20
CA PRO A 95 -15.64 1.35 2.40
C PRO A 95 -15.12 2.57 3.15
N PHE A 96 -14.61 3.57 2.42
CA PHE A 96 -14.25 4.86 3.01
C PHE A 96 -15.53 5.63 3.40
N ALA A 97 -16.14 5.24 4.52
CA ALA A 97 -17.46 5.69 4.93
C ALA A 97 -17.44 6.92 5.86
N PHE A 98 -16.25 7.46 6.16
CA PHE A 98 -16.11 8.65 7.02
C PHE A 98 -16.91 9.87 6.52
N CYS A 99 -17.14 9.95 5.21
CA CYS A 99 -17.93 11.00 4.58
C CYS A 99 -19.43 10.96 4.92
N THR A 100 -19.96 9.79 5.34
CA THR A 100 -21.38 9.63 5.67
C THR A 100 -21.77 10.35 6.96
N ARG A 101 -20.82 10.59 7.86
CA ARG A 101 -21.05 11.11 9.22
C ARG A 101 -21.93 10.21 10.08
N GLU A 102 -22.20 8.99 9.63
CA GLU A 102 -22.95 7.97 10.34
C GLU A 102 -21.97 7.09 11.14
N ARG A 103 -22.41 6.59 12.31
CA ARG A 103 -21.61 5.64 13.10
C ARG A 103 -21.96 4.20 12.78
N LEU A 104 -23.25 3.87 12.74
CA LEU A 104 -23.72 2.54 12.37
C LEU A 104 -24.05 2.50 10.88
N PRO A 105 -23.81 1.36 10.19
CA PRO A 105 -23.20 0.13 10.70
C PRO A 105 -21.65 0.16 10.70
N TRP A 106 -21.02 1.27 10.32
CA TRP A 106 -19.58 1.34 10.03
C TRP A 106 -18.67 0.94 11.19
N ILE A 107 -19.05 1.27 12.43
CA ILE A 107 -18.27 0.86 13.62
C ILE A 107 -18.29 -0.65 13.86
N GLU A 108 -19.24 -1.40 13.29
CA GLU A 108 -19.28 -2.87 13.40
C GLU A 108 -18.14 -3.54 12.64
N LEU A 109 -17.53 -2.82 11.69
CA LEU A 109 -16.33 -3.26 10.96
C LEU A 109 -15.04 -3.08 11.78
N ALA A 110 -15.13 -2.46 12.97
CA ALA A 110 -13.98 -2.31 13.86
C ALA A 110 -13.65 -3.64 14.55
N GLU A 111 -12.37 -4.02 14.54
CA GLU A 111 -11.88 -5.31 15.02
C GLU A 111 -10.67 -5.16 15.95
N SER A 112 -10.35 -6.20 16.71
CA SER A 112 -9.11 -6.23 17.51
C SER A 112 -7.88 -6.17 16.61
N ALA A 113 -6.93 -5.30 16.92
CA ALA A 113 -5.68 -5.19 16.18
C ALA A 113 -4.82 -6.46 16.23
N GLU A 114 -4.89 -7.23 17.31
CA GLU A 114 -4.01 -8.38 17.53
C GLU A 114 -4.70 -9.71 17.25
N THR A 115 -6.02 -9.78 17.48
CA THR A 115 -6.80 -11.03 17.43
C THR A 115 -7.99 -10.94 16.48
N GLY A 116 -8.16 -9.83 15.77
CA GLY A 116 -9.23 -9.65 14.79
C GLY A 116 -9.10 -10.59 13.59
N PRO A 117 -10.21 -10.82 12.86
CA PRO A 117 -10.23 -11.71 11.71
C PRO A 117 -9.25 -11.28 10.61
N THR A 118 -9.09 -9.97 10.32
CA THR A 118 -8.12 -9.52 9.31
C THR A 118 -6.70 -9.81 9.73
N THR A 119 -6.32 -9.48 10.98
CA THR A 119 -4.96 -9.76 11.49
C THR A 119 -4.68 -11.26 11.43
N THR A 120 -5.61 -12.10 11.91
CA THR A 120 -5.45 -13.56 11.90
C THR A 120 -5.23 -14.11 10.49
N PHE A 121 -6.06 -13.69 9.54
CA PHE A 121 -5.91 -14.05 8.14
C PHE A 121 -4.55 -13.63 7.57
N LEU A 122 -4.12 -12.40 7.85
CA LEU A 122 -2.84 -11.89 7.34
C LEU A 122 -1.62 -12.52 8.01
N GLN A 123 -1.72 -12.99 9.26
CA GLN A 123 -0.66 -13.76 9.89
C GLN A 123 -0.39 -15.08 9.15
N GLU A 124 -1.43 -15.74 8.61
CA GLU A 124 -1.26 -16.94 7.78
C GLU A 124 -0.58 -16.61 6.45
N ILE A 125 -1.04 -15.56 5.76
CA ILE A 125 -0.43 -15.10 4.51
C ILE A 125 1.03 -14.69 4.70
N ALA A 126 1.35 -13.98 5.79
CA ALA A 126 2.71 -13.57 6.14
C ALA A 126 3.64 -14.79 6.30
N ARG A 127 3.19 -15.84 7.01
CA ARG A 127 3.96 -17.09 7.17
C ARG A 127 4.15 -17.84 5.86
N MET A 128 3.06 -18.01 5.11
CA MET A 128 3.07 -18.78 3.86
C MET A 128 3.99 -18.17 2.80
N ASN A 129 4.19 -16.86 2.87
CA ASN A 129 4.99 -16.10 1.93
C ASN A 129 6.16 -15.42 2.61
N ASP A 130 6.66 -15.89 3.76
CA ASP A 130 7.84 -15.34 4.45
C ASP A 130 8.01 -13.80 4.30
N MET A 131 6.93 -13.05 4.61
CA MET A 131 6.79 -11.64 4.24
C MET A 131 6.22 -10.83 5.41
N VAL A 132 6.77 -9.63 5.62
CA VAL A 132 6.22 -8.67 6.58
C VAL A 132 4.99 -7.99 5.97
N ILE A 133 3.89 -7.90 6.72
CA ILE A 133 2.66 -7.25 6.28
C ILE A 133 2.33 -6.07 7.20
N VAL A 134 2.06 -4.91 6.62
CA VAL A 134 1.51 -3.74 7.32
C VAL A 134 0.04 -3.59 6.94
N SER A 135 -0.85 -3.76 7.91
CA SER A 135 -2.30 -3.80 7.71
C SER A 135 -3.00 -2.63 8.42
N PRO A 136 -3.41 -1.58 7.69
CA PRO A 136 -4.28 -0.54 8.23
C PRO A 136 -5.72 -1.04 8.41
N ILE A 137 -6.25 -0.90 9.62
CA ILE A 137 -7.60 -1.33 10.02
C ILE A 137 -8.31 -0.24 10.84
N LEU A 138 -9.61 -0.39 11.02
CA LEU A 138 -10.34 0.25 12.11
C LEU A 138 -10.23 -0.65 13.34
N GLU A 139 -9.44 -0.24 14.32
CA GLU A 139 -9.22 -0.97 15.57
C GLU A 139 -10.36 -0.68 16.56
N ARG A 140 -10.84 -1.72 17.23
CA ARG A 140 -11.62 -1.64 18.47
C ARG A 140 -10.72 -1.99 19.65
N ASP A 141 -10.51 -1.04 20.55
CA ASP A 141 -9.70 -1.24 21.75
C ASP A 141 -10.58 -1.66 22.94
N GLU A 142 -10.86 -2.96 23.03
CA GLU A 142 -11.67 -3.55 24.09
C GLU A 142 -11.07 -3.30 25.50
N THR A 143 -9.73 -3.21 25.59
CA THR A 143 -9.04 -2.99 26.88
C THR A 143 -9.20 -1.57 27.40
N HIS A 144 -9.49 -0.61 26.52
CA HIS A 144 -9.68 0.81 26.88
C HIS A 144 -11.12 1.28 26.60
N GLY A 145 -12.12 0.41 26.82
CA GLY A 145 -13.53 0.79 26.77
C GLY A 145 -14.10 0.92 25.36
N ASP A 146 -13.69 0.03 24.46
CA ASP A 146 -14.18 -0.07 23.07
C ASP A 146 -13.94 1.20 22.22
N ILE A 147 -12.92 1.99 22.57
CA ILE A 147 -12.52 3.16 21.78
C ILE A 147 -12.03 2.72 20.40
N LEU A 148 -12.44 3.45 19.37
CA LEU A 148 -12.08 3.14 18.00
C LEU A 148 -10.83 3.91 17.58
N TRP A 149 -9.96 3.26 16.82
CA TRP A 149 -8.72 3.86 16.34
C TRP A 149 -8.48 3.53 14.87
N ASN A 150 -7.94 4.50 14.12
CA ASN A 150 -7.31 4.19 12.85
C ASN A 150 -5.89 3.69 13.14
N THR A 151 -5.63 2.42 12.82
CA THR A 151 -4.45 1.70 13.30
C THR A 151 -3.80 0.90 12.19
N ALA A 152 -2.48 1.05 12.05
CA ALA A 152 -1.65 0.17 11.25
C ALA A 152 -1.04 -0.93 12.13
N VAL A 153 -1.36 -2.19 11.84
CA VAL A 153 -0.81 -3.37 12.50
C VAL A 153 0.39 -3.88 11.70
N VAL A 154 1.50 -4.20 12.39
CA VAL A 154 2.70 -4.76 11.77
C VAL A 154 2.81 -6.24 12.11
N ILE A 155 2.78 -7.09 11.09
CA ILE A 155 2.86 -8.54 11.19
C ILE A 155 4.20 -8.98 10.59
N SER A 156 5.01 -9.69 11.38
CA SER A 156 6.28 -10.26 10.92
C SER A 156 6.10 -11.36 9.88
N ASN A 157 7.17 -11.69 9.16
CA ASN A 157 7.24 -12.85 8.27
C ASN A 157 6.98 -14.20 8.98
N SER A 158 7.21 -14.28 10.29
CA SER A 158 6.82 -15.45 11.11
C SER A 158 5.31 -15.52 11.42
N GLY A 159 4.54 -14.51 10.99
CA GLY A 159 3.13 -14.32 11.33
C GLY A 159 2.89 -13.91 12.77
N GLN A 160 3.90 -13.49 13.52
CA GLN A 160 3.69 -12.85 14.83
C GLN A 160 3.35 -11.37 14.63
N VAL A 161 2.39 -10.85 15.38
CA VAL A 161 2.14 -9.41 15.47
C VAL A 161 3.30 -8.78 16.23
N LEU A 162 4.02 -7.86 15.59
CA LEU A 162 5.14 -7.13 16.19
C LEU A 162 4.66 -5.92 16.99
N GLY A 163 3.54 -5.33 16.59
CA GLY A 163 2.95 -4.18 17.26
C GLY A 163 1.97 -3.43 16.35
N LYS A 164 1.56 -2.26 16.81
CA LYS A 164 0.60 -1.40 16.13
C LYS A 164 0.97 0.08 16.27
N SER A 165 0.59 0.89 15.29
CA SER A 165 0.73 2.35 15.31
C SER A 165 -0.60 3.01 15.00
N ARG A 166 -1.04 3.92 15.86
CA ARG A 166 -2.29 4.69 15.70
C ARG A 166 -2.05 5.97 14.92
N LYS A 167 -3.07 6.43 14.19
CA LYS A 167 -3.02 7.65 13.39
C LYS A 167 -2.84 8.88 14.30
N ASN A 168 -1.70 9.56 14.17
CA ASN A 168 -1.35 10.72 15.00
C ASN A 168 -2.18 11.98 14.69
N HIS A 169 -2.59 12.15 13.43
CA HIS A 169 -3.30 13.36 12.98
C HIS A 169 -4.65 12.98 12.37
N ILE A 170 -5.74 13.38 13.04
CA ILE A 170 -7.11 13.07 12.63
C ILE A 170 -7.69 14.25 11.84
N PRO A 171 -7.98 14.09 10.53
CA PRO A 171 -8.54 15.18 9.73
C PRO A 171 -9.97 15.51 10.16
N ARG A 172 -10.35 16.78 9.96
CA ARG A 172 -11.67 17.35 10.29
C ARG A 172 -12.24 18.21 9.17
N VAL A 173 -11.79 17.98 7.93
CA VAL A 173 -12.07 18.87 6.79
C VAL A 173 -13.02 18.21 5.81
N GLY A 174 -14.14 18.89 5.52
CA GLY A 174 -15.13 18.43 4.53
C GLY A 174 -15.64 17.01 4.82
N ASP A 175 -15.51 16.15 3.82
CA ASP A 175 -15.90 14.73 3.88
C ASP A 175 -14.88 13.85 4.60
N PHE A 176 -13.70 14.38 4.93
CA PHE A 176 -12.67 13.73 5.74
C PHE A 176 -12.80 14.16 7.21
N ASN A 177 -13.95 13.84 7.80
CA ASN A 177 -14.21 14.09 9.22
C ASN A 177 -14.21 12.78 10.02
N GLU A 178 -13.00 12.28 10.29
CA GLU A 178 -12.80 10.98 10.95
C GLU A 178 -13.18 10.99 12.45
N ASN A 179 -13.28 12.19 13.03
CA ASN A 179 -13.58 12.40 14.46
C ASN A 179 -15.03 12.08 14.85
N LEU A 180 -15.90 11.77 13.88
CA LEU A 180 -17.29 11.36 14.14
C LEU A 180 -17.40 9.85 14.40
N LEU A 181 -16.38 9.09 14.00
CA LEU A 181 -16.33 7.63 14.13
C LEU A 181 -15.44 7.21 15.29
N LEU A 182 -14.25 7.79 15.39
CA LEU A 182 -13.22 7.53 16.41
C LEU A 182 -13.63 8.02 17.80
#